data_AF-A0A8C3CPE9-F1
#
_entry.id   AF-A0A8C3CPE9-F1
#
_cell.length_a   1.000
_cell.length_b   1.000
_cell.length_c   1.000
_cell.angle_alpha   90.00
_cell.angle_beta   90.00
_cell.angle_gamma   90.00
#
_symmetry.space_group_name_H-M   'P 1'
#
loop_
_entity.id
_entity.type
_entity.pdbx_description
1 polymer ?
#
loop_
_entity_poly.entity_id
_entity_poly.type
_entity_poly.pdbx_seq_one_letter_code
_entity_poly.pdbx_strand_id
1 'polypeptide(L)'
;AAAARLQAPTGREAPAIVELNVGGQVYVTRRCTVVSVRDSLLWRMFSQQQPSELPRDSKGRFFLDRDGFLFRYILDYLRDLQLVLPEHFPERSRLQREAEYFQLPDLLHPYPYPLFCLNL
;
A
#
# COMPACT_ATOMS: atom_id res chain seq x y z
N ALA A 1 -0.23 -43.18 23.60
CA ALA A 1 0.64 -41.99 23.56
C ALA A 1 0.77 -41.52 22.11
N ALA A 2 0.10 -40.42 21.77
CA ALA A 2 0.36 -39.66 20.56
C ALA A 2 0.15 -38.20 20.94
N ALA A 3 1.24 -37.56 21.36
CA ALA A 3 1.24 -36.14 21.69
C ALA A 3 0.94 -35.38 20.40
N ALA A 4 -0.22 -34.73 20.35
CA ALA A 4 -0.52 -33.71 19.36
C ALA A 4 0.59 -32.65 19.46
N ARG A 5 1.46 -32.62 18.45
CA ARG A 5 2.45 -31.56 18.29
C ARG A 5 1.65 -30.27 18.10
N LEU A 6 1.62 -29.43 19.13
CA LEU A 6 1.29 -28.02 18.99
C LEU A 6 2.21 -27.46 17.91
N GLN A 7 1.66 -27.23 16.72
CA GLN A 7 2.37 -26.50 15.68
C GLN A 7 2.61 -25.09 16.22
N ALA A 8 3.87 -24.78 16.53
CA ALA A 8 4.29 -23.42 16.79
C ALA A 8 3.93 -22.55 15.57
N PRO A 9 3.52 -21.28 15.76
CA PRO A 9 3.12 -20.42 14.66
C PRO A 9 4.29 -20.30 13.68
N THR A 10 4.11 -20.89 12.49
CA THR A 10 5.06 -20.84 11.40
C THR A 10 5.04 -19.44 10.78
N GLY A 11 6.13 -18.70 10.92
CA GLY A 11 6.40 -17.46 10.19
C GLY A 11 5.73 -16.22 10.81
N ARG A 12 6.52 -15.21 11.13
CA ARG A 12 6.04 -13.92 11.65
C ARG A 12 5.15 -13.24 10.60
N GLU A 13 3.84 -13.39 10.71
CA GLU A 13 2.90 -12.49 10.01
C GLU A 13 3.25 -11.04 10.37
N ALA A 14 3.33 -10.17 9.38
CA ALA A 14 3.52 -8.75 9.68
C ALA A 14 2.30 -8.22 10.45
N PRO A 15 2.49 -7.22 11.32
CA PRO A 15 1.46 -6.77 12.25
C PRO A 15 0.19 -6.33 11.52
N ALA A 16 -0.97 -6.58 12.15
CA ALA A 16 -2.28 -6.19 11.60
C ALA A 16 -2.38 -4.68 11.34
N ILE A 17 -1.66 -3.88 12.15
CA ILE A 17 -1.49 -2.43 12.00
C ILE A 17 -0.07 -2.14 11.51
N VAL A 18 0.02 -1.25 10.54
CA VAL A 18 1.27 -0.82 9.90
C VAL A 18 1.43 0.69 10.09
N GLU A 19 2.59 1.09 10.58
CA GLU A 19 3.00 2.50 10.64
C GLU A 19 4.00 2.81 9.53
N LEU A 20 3.67 3.81 8.71
CA LEU A 20 4.48 4.29 7.60
C LEU A 20 4.93 5.72 7.89
N ASN A 21 6.22 6.00 7.74
CA ASN A 21 6.77 7.34 7.66
C ASN A 21 7.10 7.62 6.19
N VAL A 22 6.34 8.51 5.56
CA VAL A 22 6.45 8.85 4.14
C VAL A 22 6.99 10.28 4.01
N GLY A 23 8.27 10.43 3.71
CA GLY A 23 8.93 11.74 3.60
C GLY A 23 8.82 12.61 4.86
N GLY A 24 8.66 12.00 6.04
CA GLY A 24 8.43 12.68 7.31
C GLY A 24 6.97 12.69 7.79
N GLN A 25 5.99 12.42 6.90
CA GLN A 25 4.58 12.32 7.27
C GLN A 25 4.25 10.90 7.75
N VAL A 26 3.67 10.80 8.94
CA VAL A 26 3.34 9.51 9.55
C VAL A 26 1.90 9.13 9.23
N TYR A 27 1.72 7.89 8.78
CA TYR A 27 0.44 7.24 8.52
C TYR A 27 0.34 5.95 9.33
N VAL A 28 -0.85 5.71 9.86
CA VAL A 28 -1.21 4.47 10.53
C VAL A 28 -2.36 3.84 9.77
N THR A 29 -2.22 2.58 9.38
CA THR A 29 -3.24 1.88 8.60
C THR A 29 -3.22 0.38 8.88
N ARG A 30 -4.16 -0.37 8.31
CA ARG A 30 -4.20 -1.83 8.41
C ARG A 30 -3.30 -2.46 7.34
N ARG A 31 -2.71 -3.61 7.66
CA ARG A 31 -1.98 -4.44 6.70
C ARG A 31 -2.84 -4.75 5.47
N CYS A 32 -4.12 -5.08 5.67
CA CYS A 32 -5.06 -5.38 4.58
C CYS A 32 -5.21 -4.22 3.58
N THR A 33 -5.02 -2.97 4.01
CA THR A 33 -5.07 -1.79 3.14
C THR A 33 -3.83 -1.71 2.25
N VAL A 34 -2.62 -1.83 2.81
CA VAL A 34 -1.38 -1.74 2.00
C VAL A 34 -1.17 -2.92 1.05
N VAL A 35 -1.95 -4.00 1.22
CA VAL A 35 -1.96 -5.18 0.34
C VAL A 35 -3.28 -5.33 -0.45
N SER A 36 -4.12 -4.29 -0.51
CA SER A 36 -5.42 -4.39 -1.19
C SER A 36 -5.31 -4.51 -2.71
N VAL A 37 -4.31 -3.84 -3.31
CA VAL A 37 -4.03 -3.90 -4.74
C VAL A 37 -2.88 -4.85 -5.00
N ARG A 38 -3.20 -6.01 -5.58
CA ARG A 38 -2.22 -7.06 -5.92
C ARG A 38 -1.14 -6.52 -6.86
N ASP A 39 0.08 -7.02 -6.69
CA ASP A 39 1.27 -6.69 -7.49
C ASP A 39 1.76 -5.23 -7.42
N SER A 40 1.04 -4.34 -6.73
CA SER A 40 1.53 -3.01 -6.38
C SER A 40 2.82 -3.07 -5.56
N LEU A 41 3.57 -1.96 -5.53
CA LEU A 41 4.82 -1.90 -4.76
C LEU A 41 4.60 -2.19 -3.27
N LEU A 42 3.56 -1.59 -2.69
CA LEU A 42 3.20 -1.82 -1.28
C LEU A 42 2.74 -3.26 -1.04
N TRP A 43 1.98 -3.84 -1.98
CA TRP A 43 1.62 -5.25 -1.87
C TRP A 43 2.85 -6.16 -1.83
N ARG A 44 3.86 -5.92 -2.69
CA ARG A 44 5.11 -6.71 -2.68
C ARG A 44 5.91 -6.51 -1.40
N MET A 45 6.06 -5.26 -0.95
CA MET A 45 6.74 -4.90 0.30
C MET A 45 6.12 -5.57 1.52
N PHE A 46 4.79 -5.65 1.59
CA PHE A 46 4.11 -6.18 2.75
C PHE A 46 3.69 -7.65 2.61
N SER A 47 3.54 -8.22 1.41
CA SER A 47 3.11 -9.62 1.22
C SER A 47 4.24 -10.61 0.93
N GLN A 48 5.31 -10.18 0.25
CA GLN A 48 6.35 -11.08 -0.27
C GLN A 48 7.72 -10.86 0.35
N GLN A 49 8.02 -9.64 0.78
CA GLN A 49 9.30 -9.29 1.40
C GLN A 49 9.28 -9.54 2.90
N GLN A 50 10.39 -9.99 3.47
CA GLN A 50 10.53 -10.01 4.93
C GLN A 50 10.54 -8.56 5.42
N PRO A 51 9.60 -8.15 6.31
CA PRO A 51 9.51 -6.76 6.76
C PRO A 51 10.77 -6.23 7.48
N SER A 52 11.76 -7.08 7.74
CA SER A 52 13.07 -6.72 8.28
C SER A 52 14.00 -6.03 7.27
N GLU A 53 13.77 -6.19 5.96
CA GLU A 53 14.62 -5.62 4.91
C GLU A 53 14.17 -4.21 4.48
N LEU A 54 12.95 -3.82 4.87
CA LEU A 54 12.43 -2.49 4.55
C LEU A 54 13.09 -1.42 5.42
N PRO A 55 13.48 -0.27 4.85
CA PRO A 55 14.00 0.86 5.61
C PRO A 55 13.08 1.26 6.76
N ARG A 56 13.66 1.68 7.87
CA ARG A 56 12.93 2.16 9.04
C ARG A 56 13.50 3.49 9.52
N ASP A 57 12.65 4.32 10.10
CA ASP A 57 13.10 5.52 10.79
C ASP A 57 13.61 5.22 12.22
N SER A 58 14.05 6.24 12.94
CA SER A 58 14.56 6.13 14.32
C SER A 58 13.54 5.62 15.34
N LYS A 59 12.25 5.59 14.99
CA LYS A 59 11.17 5.04 15.82
C LYS A 59 10.74 3.63 15.38
N GLY A 60 11.42 3.04 14.40
CA GLY A 60 11.15 1.71 13.89
C GLY A 60 9.96 1.63 12.92
N ARG A 61 9.43 2.76 12.45
CA ARG A 61 8.34 2.80 11.47
C ARG A 61 8.89 2.56 10.08
N PHE A 62 8.14 1.89 9.20
CA PHE A 62 8.58 1.69 7.82
C PHE A 62 8.76 3.03 7.13
N PHE A 63 9.89 3.24 6.47
CA PHE A 63 10.22 4.52 5.85
C PHE A 63 10.09 4.44 4.32
N LEU A 64 9.36 5.39 3.75
CA LEU A 64 9.22 5.60 2.32
C LEU A 64 9.73 7.00 1.99
N ASP A 65 10.74 7.09 1.13
CA ASP A 65 11.34 8.36 0.71
C ASP A 65 10.51 9.03 -0.41
N ARG A 66 9.24 9.30 -0.11
CA ARG A 66 8.21 9.82 -1.05
C ARG A 66 7.46 11.01 -0.48
N ASP A 67 6.65 11.65 -1.31
CA ASP A 67 5.84 12.79 -0.90
C ASP A 67 4.73 12.37 0.07
N GLY A 68 4.91 12.73 1.34
CA GLY A 68 3.97 12.42 2.40
C GLY A 68 2.58 13.00 2.19
N PHE A 69 2.44 14.20 1.63
CA PHE A 69 1.13 14.84 1.47
C PHE A 69 0.30 14.18 0.38
N LEU A 70 0.93 13.84 -0.74
CA LEU A 70 0.26 13.14 -1.84
C LEU A 70 -0.04 11.68 -1.51
N PHE A 71 0.74 11.07 -0.61
CA PHE A 71 0.50 9.71 -0.14
C PHE A 71 -0.87 9.53 0.52
N ARG A 72 -1.49 10.60 1.05
CA ARG A 72 -2.88 10.54 1.52
C ARG A 72 -3.83 9.97 0.46
N TYR A 73 -3.75 10.46 -0.78
CA TYR A 73 -4.61 10.03 -1.87
C TYR A 73 -4.30 8.60 -2.33
N ILE A 74 -3.03 8.21 -2.29
CA ILE A 74 -2.61 6.82 -2.49
C ILE A 74 -3.28 5.91 -1.45
N LEU A 75 -3.21 6.30 -0.17
CA LEU A 75 -3.76 5.52 0.93
C LEU A 75 -5.28 5.46 0.90
N ASP A 76 -5.96 6.54 0.53
CA ASP A 76 -7.42 6.57 0.36
C ASP A 76 -7.85 5.65 -0.78
N TYR A 77 -7.15 5.68 -1.92
CA TYR A 77 -7.40 4.73 -3.01
C TYR A 77 -7.21 3.27 -2.56
N LEU A 78 -6.19 2.96 -1.75
CA LEU A 78 -5.99 1.61 -1.24
C LEU A 78 -7.06 1.13 -0.25
N ARG A 79 -7.80 2.06 0.38
CA ARG A 79 -8.89 1.72 1.31
C ARG A 79 -10.16 1.34 0.55
N ASP A 80 -10.51 2.14 -0.44
CA ASP A 80 -11.84 2.10 -1.06
C ASP A 80 -11.81 1.65 -2.54
N LEU A 81 -10.61 1.52 -3.13
CA LEU A 81 -10.38 1.30 -4.56
C LEU A 81 -11.02 2.38 -5.45
N GLN A 82 -11.30 3.53 -4.86
CA GLN A 82 -11.84 4.71 -5.51
C GLN A 82 -11.05 5.93 -5.07
N LEU A 83 -10.71 6.80 -6.03
CA LEU A 83 -10.03 8.04 -5.75
C LEU A 83 -11.03 9.20 -5.87
N VAL A 84 -11.19 9.95 -4.78
CA VAL A 84 -11.92 11.22 -4.77
C VAL A 84 -10.91 12.35 -4.60
N LEU A 85 -10.83 13.23 -5.60
CA LEU A 85 -9.99 14.42 -5.56
C LEU A 85 -10.84 15.66 -5.29
N PRO A 86 -10.29 16.68 -4.59
CA PRO A 86 -10.91 17.99 -4.54
C PRO A 86 -11.15 18.57 -5.93
N GLU A 87 -12.18 19.40 -6.06
CA GLU A 87 -12.40 20.19 -7.27
C GLU A 87 -11.15 21.05 -7.55
N HIS A 88 -10.75 21.11 -8.83
CA HIS A 88 -9.53 21.80 -9.26
C HIS A 88 -8.24 21.34 -8.58
N PHE A 89 -8.06 20.03 -8.35
CA PHE A 89 -6.84 19.49 -7.75
C PHE A 89 -5.56 19.87 -8.54
N PRO A 90 -4.71 20.77 -8.01
CA PRO A 90 -3.60 21.36 -8.77
C PRO A 90 -2.40 20.42 -8.90
N GLU A 91 -2.30 19.41 -8.02
CA GLU A 91 -1.15 18.51 -7.96
C GLU A 91 -1.38 17.20 -8.72
N ARG A 92 -2.35 17.15 -9.64
CA ARG A 92 -2.70 15.93 -10.39
C ARG A 92 -1.50 15.26 -11.04
N SER A 93 -0.64 16.04 -11.70
CA SER A 93 0.57 15.51 -12.34
C SER A 93 1.61 14.98 -11.35
N ARG A 94 1.66 15.53 -10.12
CA ARG A 94 2.54 15.01 -9.06
C ARG A 94 1.96 13.72 -8.49
N LEU A 95 0.65 13.68 -8.24
CA LEU A 95 -0.03 12.46 -7.79
C LEU A 95 0.10 11.32 -8.82
N GLN A 96 0.09 11.63 -10.11
CA GLN A 96 0.37 10.67 -11.18
C GLN A 96 1.74 10.00 -11.03
N ARG A 97 2.80 10.77 -10.72
CA ARG A 97 4.13 10.21 -10.48
C ARG A 97 4.17 9.33 -9.23
N GLU A 98 3.40 9.67 -8.19
CA GLU A 98 3.28 8.81 -7.00
C GLU A 98 2.53 7.52 -7.34
N ALA A 99 1.44 7.58 -8.11
CA ALA A 99 0.72 6.40 -8.57
C ALA A 99 1.61 5.46 -9.40
N GLU A 100 2.43 6.02 -10.29
CA GLU A 100 3.44 5.27 -11.07
C GLU A 100 4.49 4.63 -10.17
N TYR A 101 5.03 5.38 -9.19
CA TYR A 101 6.00 4.86 -8.23
C TYR A 101 5.45 3.68 -7.43
N PHE A 102 4.23 3.82 -6.91
CA PHE A 102 3.56 2.76 -6.14
C PHE A 102 2.96 1.65 -7.01
N GLN A 103 3.05 1.79 -8.34
CA GLN A 103 2.55 0.85 -9.33
C GLN A 103 1.03 0.62 -9.20
N LEU A 104 0.29 1.73 -9.21
CA LEU A 104 -1.17 1.78 -9.12
C LEU A 104 -1.74 2.32 -10.44
N PRO A 105 -1.74 1.52 -11.52
CA PRO A 105 -2.08 1.99 -12.87
C PRO A 105 -3.51 2.52 -12.98
N ASP A 106 -4.43 1.96 -12.19
CA ASP A 106 -5.85 2.31 -12.24
C ASP A 106 -6.22 3.56 -11.42
N LEU A 107 -5.30 4.07 -10.59
CA LEU A 107 -5.60 5.14 -9.63
C LEU A 107 -6.06 6.44 -10.30
N LEU A 108 -5.48 6.77 -11.45
CA LEU A 108 -5.84 7.97 -12.24
C LEU A 108 -6.37 7.61 -13.62
N HIS A 109 -6.70 6.34 -13.85
CA HIS A 109 -7.23 5.92 -15.13
C HIS A 109 -8.61 6.55 -15.33
N PRO A 110 -8.86 7.25 -16.46
CA PRO A 110 -10.08 8.01 -16.68
C PRO A 110 -11.35 7.15 -16.82
N TYR A 111 -11.20 5.81 -16.88
CA TYR A 111 -12.31 4.87 -16.97
C TYR A 111 -12.23 3.82 -15.85
N PRO A 112 -13.19 3.80 -14.91
CA PRO A 112 -13.28 2.82 -13.84
C PRO A 112 -13.95 1.53 -14.31
N TYR A 113 -13.49 0.95 -15.43
CA TYR A 113 -14.04 -0.31 -15.95
C TYR A 113 -12.92 -1.33 -16.17
N PRO A 114 -13.13 -2.61 -15.79
CA PRO A 114 -12.19 -3.66 -16.13
C PRO A 114 -12.24 -3.89 -17.64
N LEU A 115 -11.11 -3.68 -18.31
CA LEU A 115 -10.88 -4.06 -19.72
C LEU A 115 -11.01 -5.59 -19.96
N PHE A 116 -11.35 -6.37 -18.94
CA PHE A 116 -11.64 -7.80 -19.03
C PHE A 116 -12.98 -8.16 -19.70
N CYS A 117 -13.83 -7.20 -20.09
CA CYS A 117 -15.11 -7.48 -20.76
C CYS A 117 -15.10 -7.34 -22.30
N LEU A 118 -13.95 -7.16 -22.95
CA LEU A 118 -13.87 -6.99 -24.42
C LEU A 118 -13.34 -8.22 -25.19
N ASN A 119 -13.43 -9.41 -24.62
CA ASN A 119 -13.23 -10.67 -25.35
C ASN A 119 -14.40 -11.63 -25.11
N LEU A 120 -15.56 -11.32 -25.70
CA LEU A 120 -16.64 -12.27 -26.01
C LEU A 120 -17.33 -11.82 -27.30
#